data_AF-A0A840XYU1-F1
#
_entry.id   AF-A0A840XYU1-F1
#
_cell.length_a   1.000
_cell.length_b   1.000
_cell.length_c   1.000
_cell.angle_alpha   90.00
_cell.angle_beta   90.00
_cell.angle_gamma   90.00
#
_symmetry.space_group_name_H-M   'P 1'
#
loop_
_entity.id
_entity.type
_entity.pdbx_description
1 polymer ?
#
loop_
_entity_poly.entity_id
_entity_poly.type
_entity_poly.pdbx_seq_one_letter_code
_entity_poly.pdbx_strand_id
1 'polypeptide(L)'
;MPAIFDTLALPTDRSARLLLIHPVTRAPLTDEAGEQGWIELYSWESEQAQAHRLARDNAQRKLGREFTAEEEWEDMGQMLARLTKSWHLVGLDGHAIAAPCSFDLAAGAFNATGLRWLRNAAIAFLNVSGNFFPLAGSTLSAPMAAINSG
;
A
#
# COMPACT_ATOMS: atom_id res chain seq x y z
N MET A 1 -18.45 -13.90 -15.09
CA MET A 1 -17.38 -14.50 -15.92
C MET A 1 -17.86 -15.86 -16.38
N PRO A 2 -17.64 -16.27 -17.64
CA PRO A 2 -17.94 -17.64 -18.08
C PRO A 2 -17.17 -18.67 -17.23
N ALA A 3 -17.83 -19.78 -16.84
CA ALA A 3 -17.27 -20.79 -15.91
C ALA A 3 -15.95 -21.44 -16.40
N ILE A 4 -15.70 -21.43 -17.72
CA ILE A 4 -14.45 -21.94 -18.31
C ILE A 4 -13.20 -21.19 -17.82
N PHE A 5 -13.35 -19.98 -17.27
CA PHE A 5 -12.24 -19.17 -16.76
C PHE A 5 -12.11 -19.17 -15.24
N ASP A 6 -12.92 -19.95 -14.51
CA ASP A 6 -12.94 -19.93 -13.04
C ASP A 6 -11.57 -20.25 -12.42
N THR A 7 -10.78 -21.10 -13.08
CA THR A 7 -9.44 -21.47 -12.61
C THR A 7 -8.38 -20.37 -12.80
N LEU A 8 -8.71 -19.28 -13.49
CA LEU A 8 -7.85 -18.09 -13.62
C LEU A 8 -8.19 -17.01 -12.59
N ALA A 9 -9.29 -17.17 -11.84
CA ALA A 9 -9.75 -16.16 -10.89
C ALA A 9 -8.83 -16.07 -9.66
N LEU A 10 -8.46 -14.86 -9.31
CA LEU A 10 -7.79 -14.54 -8.04
C LEU A 10 -8.81 -13.96 -7.05
N PRO A 11 -8.78 -14.35 -5.76
CA PRO A 11 -9.71 -13.83 -4.77
C PRO A 11 -9.48 -12.33 -4.47
N THR A 12 -10.41 -11.45 -4.84
CA THR A 12 -10.16 -10.00 -4.86
C THR A 12 -10.13 -9.32 -3.48
N ASP A 13 -10.71 -9.93 -2.45
CA ASP A 13 -10.83 -9.32 -1.10
C ASP A 13 -9.66 -9.67 -0.16
N ARG A 14 -8.45 -9.82 -0.69
CA ARG A 14 -7.26 -10.09 0.11
C ARG A 14 -6.49 -8.82 0.43
N SER A 15 -5.96 -8.78 1.65
CA SER A 15 -5.00 -7.77 2.10
C SER A 15 -3.63 -8.40 2.32
N ALA A 16 -2.58 -7.60 2.18
CA ALA A 16 -1.20 -8.02 2.36
C ALA A 16 -0.38 -6.89 3.00
N ARG A 17 0.72 -7.26 3.68
CA ARG A 17 1.60 -6.31 4.37
C ARG A 17 2.75 -5.88 3.46
N LEU A 18 2.80 -4.59 3.15
CA LEU A 18 3.99 -3.91 2.68
C LEU A 18 4.93 -3.71 3.86
N LEU A 19 6.12 -4.31 3.82
CA LEU A 19 7.18 -4.05 4.79
C LEU A 19 7.92 -2.75 4.44
N LEU A 20 8.11 -1.87 5.42
CA LEU A 20 8.74 -0.57 5.23
C LEU A 20 10.27 -0.71 5.21
N ILE A 21 10.86 -0.08 4.20
CA ILE A 21 12.30 -0.07 3.94
C ILE A 21 12.77 1.38 3.93
N HIS A 22 13.87 1.66 4.60
CA HIS A 22 14.43 3.01 4.69
C HIS A 22 14.83 3.49 3.28
N PRO A 23 14.32 4.64 2.80
CA PRO A 23 14.46 5.06 1.40
C PRO A 23 15.91 5.33 0.98
N VAL A 24 16.77 5.73 1.93
CA VAL A 24 18.21 5.98 1.70
C VAL A 24 19.07 4.72 1.91
N THR A 25 19.07 4.14 3.11
CA THR A 25 19.97 3.03 3.48
C THR A 25 19.54 1.67 2.93
N ARG A 26 18.29 1.53 2.47
CA ARG A 26 17.67 0.27 2.02
C ARG A 26 17.56 -0.81 3.09
N ALA A 27 17.85 -0.50 4.34
CA ALA A 27 17.62 -1.40 5.47
C ALA A 27 16.13 -1.44 5.84
N PRO A 28 15.65 -2.55 6.46
CA PRO A 28 14.38 -2.56 7.18
C PRO A 28 14.26 -1.37 8.14
N LEU A 29 13.11 -0.68 8.14
CA LEU A 29 12.80 0.28 9.19
C LEU A 29 12.28 -0.48 10.40
N THR A 30 13.08 -0.57 11.46
CA THR A 30 12.73 -1.25 12.71
C THR A 30 12.62 -0.25 13.85
N ASP A 31 11.63 -0.44 14.71
CA ASP A 31 11.46 0.36 15.93
C ASP A 31 12.48 -0.03 17.02
N GLU A 32 12.38 0.60 18.18
CA GLU A 32 13.25 0.35 19.33
C GLU A 32 13.09 -1.07 19.92
N ALA A 33 11.98 -1.75 19.64
CA ALA A 33 11.73 -3.14 20.02
C ALA A 33 12.22 -4.14 18.96
N GLY A 34 12.71 -3.66 17.81
CA GLY A 34 13.13 -4.48 16.69
C GLY A 34 11.98 -4.94 15.79
N GLU A 35 10.76 -4.42 15.96
CA GLU A 35 9.63 -4.68 15.07
C GLU A 35 9.78 -3.86 13.79
N GLN A 36 9.67 -4.51 12.62
CA GLN A 36 9.75 -3.81 11.35
C GLN A 36 8.43 -3.09 11.05
N GLY A 37 8.51 -1.83 10.61
CA GLY A 37 7.39 -1.06 10.10
C GLY A 37 6.67 -1.77 8.95
N TRP A 38 5.34 -1.72 8.92
CA TRP A 38 4.53 -2.30 7.86
C TRP A 38 3.22 -1.54 7.63
N ILE A 39 2.68 -1.63 6.41
CA ILE A 39 1.33 -1.14 6.07
C ILE A 39 0.55 -2.30 5.45
N GLU A 40 -0.59 -2.64 6.03
CA GLU A 40 -1.51 -3.63 5.48
C GLU A 40 -2.47 -2.95 4.50
N LEU A 41 -2.43 -3.39 3.25
CA LEU A 41 -3.19 -2.82 2.15
C LEU A 41 -4.12 -3.88 1.54
N TYR A 42 -5.30 -3.48 1.09
CA TYR A 42 -6.12 -4.25 0.15
C TYR A 42 -5.57 -4.14 -1.27
N SER A 43 -5.79 -5.17 -2.09
CA SER A 43 -5.40 -5.18 -3.51
C SER A 43 -6.09 -4.08 -4.34
N TRP A 44 -5.49 -3.67 -5.47
CA TRP A 44 -6.15 -2.86 -6.50
C TRP A 44 -7.44 -3.49 -7.04
N GLU A 45 -7.62 -4.80 -6.88
CA GLU A 45 -8.80 -5.51 -7.37
C GLU A 45 -9.93 -5.61 -6.33
N SER A 46 -9.71 -5.11 -5.11
CA SER A 46 -10.66 -5.25 -4.01
C SER A 46 -11.94 -4.42 -4.22
N GLU A 47 -13.01 -4.76 -3.50
CA GLU A 47 -14.28 -4.02 -3.58
C GLU A 47 -14.12 -2.54 -3.21
N GLN A 48 -13.26 -2.25 -2.23
CA GLN A 48 -12.92 -0.89 -1.81
C GLN A 48 -12.30 -0.09 -2.95
N ALA A 49 -11.44 -0.72 -3.76
CA ALA A 49 -10.85 -0.09 -4.94
C ALA A 49 -11.89 0.18 -6.03
N GLN A 50 -12.75 -0.79 -6.31
CA GLN A 50 -13.81 -0.63 -7.30
C GLN A 50 -14.79 0.48 -6.89
N ALA A 51 -15.18 0.52 -5.62
CA ALA A 51 -16.08 1.54 -5.09
C ALA A 51 -15.48 2.95 -5.22
N HIS A 52 -14.19 3.12 -4.95
CA HIS A 52 -13.52 4.41 -5.12
C HIS A 52 -13.43 4.83 -6.59
N ARG A 53 -13.03 3.92 -7.50
CA ARG A 53 -12.98 4.21 -8.95
C ARG A 53 -14.34 4.61 -9.48
N LEU A 54 -15.40 3.91 -9.10
CA LEU A 54 -16.76 4.28 -9.49
C LEU A 54 -17.19 5.65 -8.95
N ALA A 55 -16.84 5.97 -7.69
CA ALA A 55 -17.13 7.26 -7.10
C ALA A 55 -16.38 8.40 -7.81
N ARG A 56 -15.10 8.19 -8.11
CA ARG A 56 -14.24 9.09 -8.89
C ARG A 56 -14.79 9.35 -10.28
N ASP A 57 -15.15 8.30 -11.03
CA ASP A 57 -15.70 8.42 -12.37
C ASP A 57 -17.02 9.21 -12.37
N ASN A 58 -17.87 8.96 -11.37
CA ASN A 58 -19.11 9.72 -11.20
C ASN A 58 -18.85 11.19 -10.84
N ALA A 59 -17.83 11.48 -10.03
CA ALA A 59 -17.42 12.84 -9.71
C ALA A 59 -16.89 13.56 -10.95
N GLN A 60 -16.02 12.92 -11.74
CA GLN A 60 -15.45 13.47 -12.97
C GLN A 60 -16.55 13.76 -14.02
N ARG A 61 -17.53 12.86 -14.18
CA ARG A 61 -18.69 13.10 -15.05
C ARG A 61 -19.52 14.31 -14.62
N LYS A 62 -19.74 14.49 -13.32
CA LYS A 62 -20.47 15.65 -12.78
C LYS A 62 -19.70 16.96 -12.98
N LEU A 63 -18.38 16.90 -12.89
CA LEU A 63 -17.50 18.05 -13.06
C LEU A 63 -17.47 18.56 -14.52
N GLY A 64 -17.65 17.67 -15.50
CA GLY A 64 -17.67 18.03 -16.92
C GLY A 64 -16.30 18.38 -17.50
N ARG A 65 -15.22 18.11 -16.77
CA ARG A 65 -13.81 18.25 -17.20
C ARG A 65 -12.94 17.16 -16.59
N GLU A 66 -11.74 17.02 -17.11
CA GLU A 66 -10.69 16.21 -16.49
C GLU A 66 -10.19 16.82 -15.17
N PHE A 67 -9.65 15.97 -14.31
CA PHE A 67 -9.00 16.40 -13.08
C PHE A 67 -7.71 17.15 -13.42
N THR A 68 -7.38 18.15 -12.61
CA THR A 68 -6.05 18.76 -12.64
C THR A 68 -5.02 17.78 -12.07
N ALA A 69 -3.73 18.01 -12.33
CA ALA A 69 -2.67 17.18 -11.74
C ALA A 69 -2.70 17.17 -10.20
N GLU A 70 -3.16 18.27 -9.58
CA GLU A 70 -3.31 18.35 -8.13
C GLU A 70 -4.49 17.51 -7.63
N GLU A 71 -5.63 17.57 -8.32
CA GLU A 71 -6.80 16.74 -8.02
C GLU A 71 -6.50 15.24 -8.22
N GLU A 72 -5.78 14.86 -9.29
CA GLU A 72 -5.32 13.48 -9.49
C GLU A 72 -4.34 13.03 -8.42
N TRP A 73 -3.44 13.92 -7.99
CA TRP A 73 -2.52 13.64 -6.90
C TRP A 73 -3.29 13.36 -5.61
N GLU A 74 -4.24 14.23 -5.27
CA GLU A 74 -5.05 14.09 -4.06
C GLU A 74 -5.91 12.83 -4.08
N ASP A 75 -6.62 12.58 -5.20
CA ASP A 75 -7.49 11.43 -5.43
C ASP A 75 -6.75 10.11 -5.23
N MET A 76 -5.55 9.99 -5.81
CA MET A 76 -4.73 8.79 -5.61
C MET A 76 -4.28 8.62 -4.14
N GLY A 77 -4.03 9.69 -3.39
CA GLY A 77 -3.79 9.57 -1.95
C GLY A 77 -5.02 9.10 -1.16
N GLN A 78 -6.20 9.59 -1.53
CA GLN A 78 -7.47 9.13 -0.96
C GLN A 78 -7.73 7.66 -1.32
N MET A 79 -7.38 7.24 -2.52
CA MET A 79 -7.48 5.85 -2.96
C MET A 79 -6.59 4.94 -2.11
N LEU A 80 -5.32 5.28 -1.95
CA LEU A 80 -4.40 4.52 -1.09
C LEU A 80 -4.89 4.49 0.37
N ALA A 81 -5.41 5.60 0.89
CA ALA A 81 -5.98 5.67 2.24
C ALA A 81 -7.18 4.72 2.44
N ARG A 82 -8.03 4.53 1.42
CA ARG A 82 -9.15 3.56 1.46
C ARG A 82 -8.68 2.12 1.42
N LEU A 83 -7.53 1.87 0.80
CA LEU A 83 -6.92 0.54 0.77
C LEU A 83 -6.13 0.22 2.03
N THR A 84 -5.74 1.21 2.83
CA THR A 84 -5.07 0.98 4.11
C THR A 84 -6.03 0.39 5.14
N LYS A 85 -5.74 -0.84 5.55
CA LYS A 85 -6.52 -1.57 6.57
C LYS A 85 -5.95 -1.36 7.97
N SER A 86 -4.63 -1.44 8.11
CA SER A 86 -3.92 -1.25 9.37
C SER A 86 -2.44 -0.91 9.10
N TRP A 87 -1.71 -0.40 10.10
CA TRP A 87 -0.27 -0.16 9.98
C TRP A 87 0.45 -0.31 11.32
N HIS A 88 1.77 -0.48 11.23
CA HIS A 88 2.74 -0.15 12.26
C HIS A 88 3.78 0.74 11.60
N LEU A 89 3.82 2.01 11.99
CA LEU A 89 4.69 3.00 11.35
C LEU A 89 5.94 3.22 12.18
N VAL A 90 7.08 3.31 11.51
CA VAL A 90 8.39 3.60 12.11
C VAL A 90 9.01 4.78 11.38
N GLY A 91 9.49 5.77 12.14
CA GLY A 91 10.18 6.94 11.64
C GLY A 91 11.53 6.58 11.02
N LEU A 92 12.08 7.50 10.21
CA LEU A 92 13.42 7.30 9.61
C LEU A 92 14.55 7.31 10.66
N ASP A 93 14.24 7.79 11.86
CA ASP A 93 15.07 7.76 13.07
C ASP A 93 14.97 6.44 13.85
N GLY A 94 14.11 5.51 13.42
CA GLY A 94 13.91 4.23 14.09
C GLY A 94 12.96 4.29 15.28
N HIS A 95 12.21 5.38 15.46
CA HIS A 95 11.21 5.49 16.53
C HIS A 95 9.82 5.06 16.04
N ALA A 96 9.11 4.26 16.83
CA ALA A 96 7.72 3.91 16.53
C ALA A 96 6.82 5.17 16.49
N ILE A 97 5.97 5.26 15.47
CA ILE A 97 5.00 6.35 15.31
C ILE A 97 3.64 5.84 15.81
N ALA A 98 3.19 6.35 16.95
CA ALA A 98 1.90 6.02 17.57
C ALA A 98 0.68 6.70 16.87
N ALA A 99 0.68 6.73 15.55
CA ALA A 99 -0.43 7.27 14.77
C ALA A 99 -1.53 6.20 14.59
N PRO A 100 -2.79 6.46 14.96
CA PRO A 100 -3.87 5.52 14.68
C PRO A 100 -4.07 5.38 13.18
N CYS A 101 -4.42 4.17 12.73
CA CYS A 101 -4.76 3.95 11.33
C CYS A 101 -6.16 4.51 11.03
N SER A 102 -6.22 5.70 10.46
CA SER A 102 -7.46 6.35 10.01
C SER A 102 -7.35 6.84 8.57
N PHE A 103 -8.48 7.05 7.91
CA PHE A 103 -8.51 7.56 6.54
C PHE A 103 -7.79 8.91 6.42
N ASP A 104 -8.08 9.87 7.30
CA ASP A 104 -7.50 11.21 7.23
C ASP A 104 -5.97 11.20 7.41
N LEU A 105 -5.47 10.41 8.36
CA LEU A 105 -4.03 10.28 8.58
C LEU A 105 -3.33 9.57 7.42
N ALA A 106 -3.94 8.52 6.86
CA ALA A 106 -3.39 7.81 5.71
C ALA A 106 -3.40 8.68 4.45
N ALA A 107 -4.50 9.40 4.17
CA ALA A 107 -4.59 10.32 3.04
C ALA A 107 -3.57 11.45 3.18
N GLY A 108 -3.43 12.02 4.38
CA GLY A 108 -2.41 13.01 4.70
C GLY A 108 -1.00 12.48 4.46
N ALA A 109 -0.70 11.26 4.91
CA ALA A 109 0.61 10.62 4.70
C ALA A 109 0.91 10.39 3.21
N PHE A 110 -0.06 9.89 2.43
CA PHE A 110 0.14 9.60 1.00
C PHE A 110 0.14 10.84 0.09
N ASN A 111 -0.43 11.97 0.54
CA ASN A 111 -0.42 13.23 -0.20
C ASN A 111 0.70 14.18 0.21
N ALA A 112 1.32 13.98 1.38
CA ALA A 112 2.43 14.81 1.85
C ALA A 112 3.66 14.70 0.93
N THR A 113 4.13 15.85 0.43
CA THR A 113 5.30 15.94 -0.47
C THR A 113 6.55 15.29 0.11
N GLY A 114 6.81 15.45 1.42
CA GLY A 114 7.95 14.84 2.12
C GLY A 114 7.86 13.32 2.27
N LEU A 115 6.67 12.74 2.10
CA LEU A 115 6.39 11.31 2.21
C LEU A 115 6.10 10.66 0.85
N ARG A 116 6.49 11.31 -0.26
CA ARG A 116 6.33 10.75 -1.61
C ARG A 116 6.97 9.37 -1.77
N TRP A 117 8.04 9.08 -1.02
CA TRP A 117 8.65 7.74 -1.01
C TRP A 117 7.68 6.66 -0.51
N LEU A 118 6.87 6.97 0.51
CA LEU A 118 5.91 6.05 1.11
C LEU A 118 4.76 5.76 0.14
N ARG A 119 4.23 6.82 -0.50
CA ARG A 119 3.25 6.72 -1.58
C ARG A 119 3.75 5.83 -2.72
N ASN A 120 4.97 6.07 -3.19
CA ASN A 120 5.57 5.28 -4.27
C ASN A 120 5.77 3.81 -3.87
N ALA A 121 6.16 3.55 -2.63
CA ALA A 121 6.30 2.18 -2.12
C ALA A 121 4.94 1.44 -2.09
N ALA A 122 3.88 2.12 -1.63
CA ALA A 122 2.52 1.57 -1.64
C ALA A 122 2.03 1.27 -3.07
N ILE A 123 2.21 2.20 -4.01
CA ILE A 123 1.83 2.00 -5.41
C ILE A 123 2.61 0.82 -6.03
N ALA A 124 3.92 0.76 -5.82
CA ALA A 124 4.75 -0.33 -6.32
C ALA A 124 4.31 -1.68 -5.75
N PHE A 125 3.98 -1.73 -4.46
CA PHE A 125 3.46 -2.93 -3.80
C PHE A 125 2.13 -3.39 -4.38
N LEU A 126 1.19 -2.46 -4.57
CA LEU A 126 -0.14 -2.75 -5.09
C LEU A 126 -0.10 -3.22 -6.55
N ASN A 127 0.86 -2.75 -7.34
CA ASN A 127 1.05 -3.14 -8.74
C ASN A 127 1.58 -4.58 -8.93
N VAL A 128 1.93 -5.28 -7.86
CA VAL A 128 2.40 -6.67 -7.90
C VAL A 128 1.31 -7.58 -7.33
N SER A 129 0.48 -8.15 -8.20
CA SER A 129 -0.64 -9.02 -7.78
C SER A 129 -0.17 -10.21 -6.92
N GLY A 130 1.03 -10.73 -7.17
CA GLY A 130 1.62 -11.83 -6.39
C GLY A 130 1.74 -11.55 -4.89
N ASN A 131 1.79 -10.28 -4.46
CA ASN A 131 1.82 -9.91 -3.04
C ASN A 131 0.55 -10.32 -2.28
N PHE A 132 -0.58 -10.40 -2.97
CA PHE A 132 -1.88 -10.73 -2.40
C PHE A 132 -2.26 -12.21 -2.58
N PHE A 133 -1.51 -12.91 -3.45
CA PHE A 133 -1.78 -14.28 -3.87
C PHE A 133 -0.54 -15.16 -3.75
N PRO A 134 0.02 -15.34 -2.54
CA PRO A 134 1.17 -16.22 -2.37
C PRO A 134 0.79 -17.65 -2.77
N LEU A 135 1.61 -18.27 -3.61
CA LEU A 135 1.50 -19.70 -3.90
C LEU A 135 1.70 -20.48 -2.60
N ALA A 136 0.95 -21.55 -2.41
CA ALA A 136 1.13 -22.43 -1.25
C ALA A 136 2.61 -22.87 -1.16
N GLY A 137 3.26 -22.58 -0.03
CA GLY A 137 4.69 -22.84 0.19
C GLY A 137 5.63 -21.63 -0.05
N SER A 138 5.13 -20.52 -0.60
CA SER A 138 5.88 -19.25 -0.64
C SER A 138 5.71 -18.50 0.66
N THR A 139 6.49 -18.86 1.69
CA THR A 139 6.77 -17.91 2.76
C THR A 139 7.55 -16.75 2.12
N LEU A 140 7.00 -15.53 2.20
CA LEU A 140 7.76 -14.30 1.98
C LEU A 140 8.89 -14.30 3.01
N SER A 141 10.03 -14.86 2.65
CA SER A 141 11.22 -14.83 3.49
C SER A 141 11.61 -13.36 3.61
N ALA A 142 11.60 -12.85 4.85
CA ALA A 142 12.31 -11.64 5.21
C ALA A 142 13.73 -11.71 4.61
N PRO A 143 14.34 -10.57 4.21
CA PRO A 143 15.70 -10.58 3.68
C PRO A 143 16.61 -11.20 4.76
N MET A 144 17.14 -12.38 4.42
CA MET A 144 18.05 -13.14 5.25
C MET A 144 19.31 -12.29 5.42
N ALA A 145 19.57 -11.86 6.66
CA ALA A 145 20.86 -11.32 7.03
C ALA A 145 21.93 -12.40 6.79
N ALA A 146 22.66 -12.29 5.68
CA ALA A 146 23.88 -13.05 5.48
C ALA A 146 25.06 -12.20 5.94
N ILE A 147 25.37 -12.32 7.23
CA ILE A 147 26.71 -12.09 7.76
C ILE A 147 27.58 -13.25 7.25
N ASN A 148 28.69 -12.95 6.57
CA ASN A 148 29.99 -13.55 6.88
C ASN A 148 31.13 -12.86 6.11
N SER A 149 31.88 -12.08 6.89
CA SER A 149 33.34 -12.15 7.07
C SER A 149 34.11 -13.11 6.15
N GLY A 150 35.03 -12.54 5.38
CA GLY A 150 36.14 -13.20 4.69
C GLY A 150 37.16 -12.15 4.29
#